data_AF-A0A8J6MLC0-F1
#
_entry.id   AF-A0A8J6MLC0-F1
#
_cell.length_a   1.000
_cell.length_b   1.000
_cell.length_c   1.000
_cell.angle_alpha   90.00
_cell.angle_beta   90.00
_cell.angle_gamma   90.00
#
_symmetry.space_group_name_H-M   'P 1'
#
loop_
_entity.id
_entity.type
_entity.pdbx_description
1 polymer ?
#
loop_
_entity_poly.entity_id
_entity_poly.type
_entity_poly.pdbx_seq_one_letter_code
_entity_poly.pdbx_strand_id
1 'polypeptide(L)'
;MNTPPIHDIVVFGATGFTGRLATLKLASDPSLHLAIAGRNRKKLEDLQKECAHKPAIIDADSKDKGSITAMVRQAKVVANFAGPFALYAEPVIAACSELGRAYCDITGETPFIRDMIDRYEHVAQATGACLIPMAGFDSVPADVMSYIALEEASRHGWDVDDLKHYYRVKGGFNGGTLLSVLTMAEQKKNKHLIDSNILIPDKKWAHNPKVEFKPTFEPFLKRWSAPFLMNSINTAVVRRSIYLRNPESRDSQNIAYTERSLLSKGRSGNLAAYGVIGALGIMDVMTGNGIGRAILRKLGPSAGQGPSEKSRKEGFYRGTLIAREKARPRLTVKMKASGDPGNEFTVLCATTIAKLLVKTEKTRTVRGFQTPTSALGDPLIAALEAGGVTITTAYVDALVKF
;
A
#
# COMPACT_ATOMS: atom_id res chain seq x y z
N MET A 1 -23.29 19.84 17.80
CA MET A 1 -23.94 18.68 17.16
C MET A 1 -23.20 18.42 15.85
N ASN A 2 -22.71 17.19 15.62
CA ASN A 2 -22.00 16.86 14.37
C ASN A 2 -23.02 16.68 13.25
N THR A 3 -22.98 17.55 12.24
CA THR A 3 -23.73 17.38 11.00
C THR A 3 -23.35 16.04 10.35
N PRO A 4 -24.31 15.24 9.87
CA PRO A 4 -24.01 13.99 9.19
C PRO A 4 -23.19 14.25 7.91
N PRO A 5 -22.29 13.34 7.51
CA PRO A 5 -21.56 13.44 6.25
C PRO A 5 -22.50 13.57 5.05
N ILE A 6 -22.14 14.42 4.10
CA ILE A 6 -22.89 14.65 2.86
C ILE A 6 -22.35 13.73 1.74
N HIS A 7 -21.03 13.47 1.77
CA HIS A 7 -20.32 12.72 0.76
C HIS A 7 -19.89 11.35 1.28
N ASP A 8 -20.08 10.33 0.45
CA ASP A 8 -19.56 9.00 0.73
C ASP A 8 -18.03 9.01 0.72
N ILE A 9 -17.44 9.61 -0.31
CA ILE A 9 -15.99 9.71 -0.48
C ILE A 9 -15.62 11.13 -0.85
N VAL A 10 -14.62 11.68 -0.16
CA VAL A 10 -13.89 12.87 -0.59
C VAL A 10 -12.50 12.46 -1.07
N VAL A 11 -12.17 12.75 -2.33
CA VAL A 11 -10.84 12.52 -2.89
C VAL A 11 -9.99 13.78 -2.66
N PHE A 12 -9.08 13.73 -1.69
CA PHE A 12 -8.15 14.83 -1.42
C PHE A 12 -6.85 14.66 -2.21
N GLY A 13 -6.34 15.74 -2.82
CA GLY A 13 -5.25 15.66 -3.79
C GLY A 13 -5.73 15.20 -5.17
N ALA A 14 -7.01 15.44 -5.50
CA ALA A 14 -7.66 14.95 -6.72
C ALA A 14 -6.97 15.39 -8.02
N THR A 15 -6.29 16.54 -8.02
CA THR A 15 -5.61 17.06 -9.22
C THR A 15 -4.20 16.51 -9.43
N GLY A 16 -3.71 15.65 -8.53
CA GLY A 16 -2.46 14.90 -8.72
C GLY A 16 -2.64 13.77 -9.73
N PHE A 17 -1.54 13.15 -10.18
CA PHE A 17 -1.62 12.07 -11.19
C PHE A 17 -2.51 10.91 -10.73
N THR A 18 -2.19 10.30 -9.58
CA THR A 18 -2.96 9.17 -9.05
C THR A 18 -4.34 9.61 -8.56
N GLY A 19 -4.45 10.78 -7.93
CA GLY A 19 -5.74 11.35 -7.49
C GLY A 19 -6.72 11.58 -8.64
N ARG A 20 -6.23 12.01 -9.81
CA ARG A 20 -7.04 12.17 -11.02
C ARG A 20 -7.59 10.83 -11.51
N LEU A 21 -6.74 9.80 -11.58
CA LEU A 21 -7.18 8.46 -11.99
C LEU A 21 -8.19 7.86 -11.00
N ALA A 22 -7.94 8.02 -9.70
CA ALA A 22 -8.89 7.59 -8.66
C ALA A 22 -10.22 8.33 -8.77
N THR A 23 -10.19 9.65 -9.03
CA THR A 23 -11.39 10.45 -9.26
C THR A 23 -12.18 9.93 -10.46
N LEU A 24 -11.55 9.76 -11.61
CA LEU A 24 -12.22 9.28 -12.83
C LEU A 24 -12.83 7.89 -12.62
N LYS A 25 -12.14 7.01 -11.88
CA LYS A 25 -12.63 5.66 -11.56
C LYS A 25 -13.81 5.68 -10.58
N LEU A 26 -13.78 6.53 -9.55
CA LEU A 26 -14.88 6.63 -8.59
C LEU A 26 -16.10 7.32 -9.21
N ALA A 27 -15.87 8.35 -10.03
CA ALA A 27 -16.90 9.12 -10.70
C ALA A 27 -17.60 8.36 -11.84
N SER A 28 -17.18 7.14 -12.17
CA SER A 28 -17.91 6.26 -13.08
C SER A 28 -19.06 5.52 -12.39
N ASP A 29 -19.15 5.58 -11.06
CA ASP A 29 -20.23 4.97 -10.29
C ASP A 29 -21.25 6.05 -9.87
N PRO A 30 -22.42 6.14 -10.52
CA PRO A 30 -23.42 7.16 -10.21
C PRO A 30 -24.03 7.01 -8.82
N SER A 31 -23.87 5.86 -8.16
CA SER A 31 -24.42 5.63 -6.83
C SER A 31 -23.59 6.27 -5.71
N LEU A 32 -22.36 6.73 -6.02
CA LEU A 32 -21.48 7.36 -5.03
C LEU A 32 -21.71 8.87 -4.96
N HIS A 33 -22.01 9.38 -3.77
CA HIS A 33 -21.97 10.81 -3.50
C HIS A 33 -20.52 11.27 -3.33
N LEU A 34 -19.85 11.56 -4.45
CA LEU A 34 -18.43 11.90 -4.51
C LEU A 34 -18.18 13.42 -4.39
N ALA A 35 -17.09 13.79 -3.72
CA ALA A 35 -16.49 15.11 -3.85
C ALA A 35 -14.98 15.03 -4.14
N ILE A 36 -14.46 16.04 -4.84
CA ILE A 36 -13.03 16.22 -5.11
C ILE A 36 -12.53 17.45 -4.35
N ALA A 37 -11.36 17.32 -3.74
CA ALA A 37 -10.81 18.35 -2.88
C ALA A 37 -9.33 18.64 -3.17
N GLY A 38 -8.98 19.92 -3.03
CA GLY A 38 -7.62 20.43 -3.20
C GLY A 38 -7.55 21.95 -3.18
N ARG A 39 -6.34 22.49 -3.26
CA ARG A 39 -6.06 23.93 -3.12
C ARG A 39 -6.24 24.76 -4.39
N ASN A 40 -6.50 24.13 -5.53
CA ASN A 40 -6.61 24.83 -6.82
C ASN A 40 -7.97 24.56 -7.45
N ARG A 41 -8.90 25.49 -7.21
CA ARG A 41 -10.28 25.46 -7.71
C ARG A 41 -10.36 25.18 -9.21
N LYS A 42 -9.62 25.94 -10.02
CA LYS A 42 -9.64 25.82 -11.47
C LYS A 42 -9.27 24.42 -11.94
N LYS A 43 -8.21 23.82 -11.38
CA LYS A 43 -7.81 22.44 -11.70
C LYS A 43 -8.86 21.40 -11.28
N LEU A 44 -9.57 21.64 -10.18
CA LEU A 44 -10.68 20.77 -9.76
C LEU A 44 -11.86 20.88 -10.73
N GLU A 45 -12.21 22.08 -11.16
CA GLU A 45 -13.27 22.31 -12.15
C GLU A 45 -12.95 21.66 -13.50
N ASP A 46 -11.68 21.74 -13.93
CA ASP A 46 -11.25 21.07 -15.16
C ASP A 46 -11.32 19.55 -15.03
N LEU A 47 -10.91 18.97 -13.90
CA LEU A 47 -11.08 17.54 -13.62
C LEU A 47 -12.56 17.12 -13.54
N GLN A 48 -13.41 17.94 -12.92
CA GLN A 48 -14.84 17.66 -12.80
C GLN A 48 -15.51 17.53 -14.18
N LYS A 49 -15.07 18.31 -15.18
CA LYS A 49 -15.58 18.22 -16.57
C LYS A 49 -15.23 16.91 -17.26
N GLU A 50 -14.15 16.24 -16.84
CA GLU A 50 -13.73 14.95 -17.40
C GLU A 50 -14.48 13.76 -16.79
N CYS A 51 -15.18 13.97 -15.67
CA CYS A 51 -15.88 12.92 -14.93
C CYS A 51 -17.21 12.56 -15.59
N ALA A 52 -17.52 11.25 -15.66
CA ALA A 52 -18.81 10.77 -16.15
C ALA A 52 -20.00 11.28 -15.30
N HIS A 53 -19.83 11.26 -13.97
CA HIS A 53 -20.74 11.90 -13.02
C HIS A 53 -19.98 13.00 -12.26
N LYS A 54 -20.53 14.22 -12.24
CA LYS A 54 -19.82 15.38 -11.69
C LYS A 54 -19.76 15.31 -10.15
N PRO A 55 -18.57 15.13 -9.54
CA PRO A 55 -18.43 15.21 -8.09
C PRO A 55 -18.63 16.65 -7.59
N ALA A 56 -18.98 16.83 -6.32
CA ALA A 56 -18.90 18.15 -5.69
C ALA A 56 -17.44 18.63 -5.61
N ILE A 57 -17.22 19.95 -5.52
CA ILE A 57 -15.87 20.54 -5.40
C ILE A 57 -15.73 21.17 -4.02
N ILE A 58 -14.66 20.82 -3.31
CA ILE A 58 -14.33 21.37 -1.99
C ILE A 58 -12.93 21.98 -2.06
N ASP A 59 -12.83 23.26 -1.72
CA ASP A 59 -11.53 23.91 -1.56
C ASP A 59 -10.91 23.51 -0.21
N ALA A 60 -9.72 22.91 -0.26
CA ALA A 60 -9.01 22.44 0.91
C ALA A 60 -7.50 22.55 0.72
N ASP A 61 -6.81 23.19 1.67
CA ASP A 61 -5.35 23.27 1.71
C ASP A 61 -4.85 22.63 3.00
N SER A 62 -3.92 21.67 2.87
CA SER A 62 -3.23 21.03 4.00
C SER A 62 -2.57 22.03 4.96
N LYS A 63 -2.25 23.25 4.51
CA LYS A 63 -1.67 24.31 5.35
C LYS A 63 -2.71 25.11 6.13
N ASP A 64 -4.00 24.94 5.82
CA ASP A 64 -5.12 25.56 6.52
C ASP A 64 -5.93 24.47 7.23
N LYS A 65 -5.70 24.33 8.55
CA LYS A 65 -6.40 23.38 9.41
C LYS A 65 -7.93 23.55 9.39
N GLY A 66 -8.42 24.80 9.24
CA GLY A 66 -9.85 25.10 9.17
C GLY A 66 -10.47 24.49 7.91
N SER A 67 -9.83 24.70 6.76
CA SER A 67 -10.28 24.12 5.48
C SER A 67 -10.30 22.58 5.51
N ILE A 68 -9.29 21.95 6.09
CA ILE A 68 -9.21 20.48 6.20
C ILE A 68 -10.31 19.96 7.11
N THR A 69 -10.52 20.59 8.27
CA THR A 69 -11.59 20.19 9.20
C THR A 69 -12.96 20.32 8.53
N ALA A 70 -13.20 21.40 7.79
CA ALA A 70 -14.44 21.61 7.06
C ALA A 70 -14.67 20.55 5.96
N MET A 71 -13.62 20.16 5.23
CA MET A 71 -13.67 19.07 4.25
C MET A 71 -13.99 17.72 4.92
N VAL A 72 -13.26 17.36 5.99
CA VAL A 72 -13.42 16.06 6.67
C VAL A 72 -14.81 15.93 7.30
N ARG A 73 -15.39 17.01 7.82
CA ARG A 73 -16.76 16.98 8.39
C ARG A 73 -17.81 16.49 7.40
N GLN A 74 -17.61 16.76 6.11
CA GLN A 74 -18.54 16.43 5.04
C GLN A 74 -18.36 15.00 4.50
N ALA A 75 -17.31 14.28 4.90
CA ALA A 75 -16.94 12.98 4.36
C ALA A 75 -17.28 11.82 5.31
N LYS A 76 -17.77 10.70 4.77
CA LYS A 76 -17.70 9.40 5.47
C LYS A 76 -16.28 8.84 5.40
N VAL A 77 -15.70 8.88 4.20
CA VAL A 77 -14.32 8.43 3.90
C VAL A 77 -13.54 9.54 3.21
N VAL A 78 -12.31 9.79 3.66
CA VAL A 78 -11.34 10.61 2.94
C VAL A 78 -10.31 9.71 2.26
N ALA A 79 -10.31 9.70 0.93
CA ALA A 79 -9.30 9.03 0.13
C ALA A 79 -8.21 10.04 -0.26
N ASN A 80 -7.06 9.96 0.40
CA ASN A 80 -5.98 10.94 0.28
C ASN A 80 -4.91 10.49 -0.72
N PHE A 81 -4.68 11.32 -1.73
CA PHE A 81 -3.66 11.16 -2.76
C PHE A 81 -2.70 12.36 -2.83
N ALA A 82 -2.70 13.24 -1.81
CA ALA A 82 -1.84 14.41 -1.74
C ALA A 82 -0.47 14.06 -1.13
N GLY A 83 0.46 13.61 -1.98
CA GLY A 83 1.86 13.37 -1.61
C GLY A 83 2.79 14.59 -1.84
N PRO A 84 3.98 14.65 -1.20
CA PRO A 84 4.52 13.71 -0.21
C PRO A 84 3.74 13.69 1.10
N PHE A 85 3.48 12.50 1.64
CA PHE A 85 2.50 12.33 2.72
C PHE A 85 3.01 12.88 4.06
N ALA A 86 4.30 12.73 4.34
CA ALA A 86 4.95 13.31 5.51
C ALA A 86 4.85 14.84 5.58
N LEU A 87 4.53 15.52 4.47
CA LEU A 87 4.35 16.97 4.44
C LEU A 87 2.88 17.40 4.54
N TYR A 88 1.95 16.60 4.00
CA TYR A 88 0.59 17.06 3.76
C TYR A 88 -0.52 16.21 4.41
N ALA A 89 -0.22 14.98 4.84
CA ALA A 89 -1.26 14.04 5.28
C ALA A 89 -1.62 14.17 6.76
N GLU A 90 -0.70 14.63 7.61
CA GLU A 90 -0.93 14.74 9.06
C GLU A 90 -2.20 15.55 9.42
N PRO A 91 -2.44 16.76 8.86
CA PRO A 91 -3.66 17.52 9.17
C PRO A 91 -4.95 16.76 8.82
N VAL A 92 -4.92 15.95 7.76
CA VAL A 92 -6.07 15.13 7.33
C VAL A 92 -6.27 13.96 8.28
N ILE A 93 -5.20 13.26 8.65
CA ILE A 93 -5.23 12.15 9.60
C ILE A 93 -5.74 12.64 10.96
N ALA A 94 -5.22 13.77 11.46
CA ALA A 94 -5.65 14.37 12.71
C ALA A 94 -7.16 14.67 12.68
N ALA A 95 -7.64 15.36 11.64
CA ALA A 95 -9.06 15.70 11.51
C ALA A 95 -9.95 14.46 11.37
N CYS A 96 -9.54 13.43 10.62
CA CYS A 96 -10.28 12.17 10.52
C CYS A 96 -10.33 11.45 11.88
N SER A 97 -9.23 11.44 12.62
CA SER A 97 -9.13 10.85 13.97
C SER A 97 -10.06 11.57 14.95
N GLU A 98 -10.04 12.90 14.97
CA GLU A 98 -10.85 13.72 15.89
C GLU A 98 -12.36 13.65 15.56
N LEU A 99 -12.72 13.52 14.28
CA LEU A 99 -14.11 13.51 13.82
C LEU A 99 -14.71 12.11 13.66
N GLY A 100 -13.95 11.04 13.91
CA GLY A 100 -14.43 9.66 13.75
C GLY A 100 -14.67 9.27 12.29
N ARG A 101 -13.91 9.85 11.35
CA ARG A 101 -14.05 9.57 9.90
C ARG A 101 -13.08 8.50 9.43
N ALA A 102 -13.49 7.75 8.42
CA ALA A 102 -12.61 6.78 7.80
C ALA A 102 -11.62 7.47 6.86
N TYR A 103 -10.43 6.88 6.74
CA TYR A 103 -9.35 7.42 5.94
C TYR A 103 -8.63 6.30 5.21
N CYS A 104 -8.22 6.54 3.97
CA CYS A 104 -7.21 5.71 3.32
C CYS A 104 -6.29 6.55 2.44
N ASP A 105 -5.04 6.12 2.30
CA ASP A 105 -4.06 6.73 1.41
C ASP A 105 -3.17 5.70 0.73
N ILE A 106 -2.23 6.15 -0.09
CA ILE A 106 -1.28 5.29 -0.82
C ILE A 106 0.17 5.56 -0.41
N THR A 107 0.41 6.04 0.82
CA THR A 107 1.79 6.32 1.25
C THR A 107 2.65 5.06 1.25
N GLY A 108 3.96 5.22 1.11
CA GLY A 108 4.98 4.20 1.43
C GLY A 108 5.89 4.62 2.58
N GLU A 109 5.56 5.71 3.26
CA GLU A 109 6.46 6.42 4.18
C GLU A 109 6.30 5.87 5.61
N THR A 110 6.89 4.68 5.89
CA THR A 110 6.72 3.99 7.19
C THR A 110 7.10 4.80 8.43
N PRO A 111 8.17 5.63 8.45
CA PRO A 111 8.48 6.44 9.63
C PRO A 111 7.41 7.49 9.91
N PHE A 112 6.82 8.05 8.85
CA PHE A 112 5.70 8.99 8.98
C PHE A 112 4.47 8.29 9.57
N ILE A 113 4.11 7.10 9.07
CA ILE A 113 2.97 6.36 9.63
C ILE A 113 3.22 5.94 11.07
N ARG A 114 4.45 5.61 11.46
CA ARG A 114 4.81 5.41 12.86
C ARG A 114 4.52 6.66 13.70
N ASP A 115 4.97 7.83 13.26
CA ASP A 115 4.70 9.10 13.93
C ASP A 115 3.18 9.41 14.01
N MET A 116 2.38 8.95 13.04
CA MET A 116 0.92 9.08 13.05
C MET A 116 0.24 8.15 14.05
N ILE A 117 0.66 6.88 14.09
CA ILE A 117 0.16 5.88 15.05
C ILE A 117 0.39 6.40 16.47
N ASP A 118 1.61 6.83 16.79
CA ASP A 118 1.97 7.32 18.13
C ASP A 118 1.11 8.51 18.58
N ARG A 119 0.74 9.38 17.65
CA ARG A 119 0.01 10.62 17.96
C ARG A 119 -1.51 10.43 17.97
N TYR A 120 -2.05 9.57 17.12
CA TYR A 120 -3.48 9.58 16.82
C TYR A 120 -4.19 8.24 17.05
N GLU A 121 -3.49 7.14 17.31
CA GLU A 121 -4.12 5.81 17.53
C GLU A 121 -5.21 5.87 18.60
N HIS A 122 -4.89 6.41 19.79
CA HIS A 122 -5.84 6.47 20.90
C HIS A 122 -7.07 7.33 20.57
N VAL A 123 -6.89 8.49 19.93
CA VAL A 123 -8.01 9.36 19.55
C VAL A 123 -8.88 8.69 18.49
N ALA A 124 -8.27 8.07 17.48
CA ALA A 124 -9.00 7.36 16.43
C ALA A 124 -9.79 6.16 16.98
N GLN A 125 -9.24 5.43 17.96
CA GLN A 125 -9.96 4.36 18.66
C GLN A 125 -11.16 4.90 19.46
N ALA A 126 -10.96 6.01 20.19
CA ALA A 126 -12.01 6.62 21.02
C ALA A 126 -13.18 7.16 20.18
N THR A 127 -12.91 7.76 19.02
CA THR A 127 -13.93 8.35 18.14
C THR A 127 -14.57 7.35 17.16
N GLY A 128 -13.97 6.18 16.97
CA GLY A 128 -14.43 5.19 15.99
C GLY A 128 -13.86 5.38 14.58
N ALA A 129 -12.89 6.28 14.40
CA ALA A 129 -12.19 6.42 13.12
C ALA A 129 -11.47 5.12 12.73
N CYS A 130 -11.46 4.81 11.44
CA CYS A 130 -10.69 3.69 10.88
C CYS A 130 -9.77 4.24 9.80
N LEU A 131 -8.47 4.17 10.04
CA LEU A 131 -7.44 4.78 9.22
C LEU A 131 -6.61 3.68 8.56
N ILE A 132 -6.68 3.56 7.24
CA ILE A 132 -5.96 2.56 6.46
C ILE A 132 -4.92 3.26 5.57
N PRO A 133 -3.75 3.64 6.10
CA PRO A 133 -2.65 4.09 5.26
C PRO A 133 -2.12 2.94 4.39
N MET A 134 -1.33 3.27 3.37
CA MET A 134 -0.65 2.26 2.52
C MET A 134 -1.62 1.34 1.74
N ALA A 135 -2.79 1.86 1.37
CA ALA A 135 -3.86 1.19 0.63
C ALA A 135 -3.61 1.08 -0.90
N GLY A 136 -2.35 1.14 -1.33
CA GLY A 136 -1.93 1.05 -2.74
C GLY A 136 -1.41 -0.34 -3.15
N PHE A 137 -0.94 -0.46 -4.39
CA PHE A 137 -0.30 -1.69 -4.87
C PHE A 137 0.92 -2.07 -4.03
N ASP A 138 1.63 -1.07 -3.51
CA ASP A 138 2.86 -1.33 -2.79
C ASP A 138 2.64 -2.36 -1.69
N SER A 139 1.58 -2.21 -0.87
CA SER A 139 1.34 -3.10 0.28
C SER A 139 0.09 -3.99 0.20
N VAL A 140 -0.94 -3.66 -0.59
CA VAL A 140 -2.19 -4.45 -0.61
C VAL A 140 -2.01 -5.91 -1.07
N PRO A 141 -1.29 -6.22 -2.16
CA PRO A 141 -1.04 -7.60 -2.57
C PRO A 141 -0.24 -8.39 -1.54
N ALA A 142 0.77 -7.78 -0.93
CA ALA A 142 1.58 -8.38 0.14
C ALA A 142 0.70 -8.76 1.33
N ASP A 143 -0.15 -7.82 1.77
CA ASP A 143 -1.06 -7.98 2.88
C ASP A 143 -2.13 -9.05 2.60
N VAL A 144 -2.83 -8.94 1.47
CA VAL A 144 -3.88 -9.88 1.06
C VAL A 144 -3.36 -11.30 0.90
N MET A 145 -2.23 -11.50 0.22
CA MET A 145 -1.70 -12.85 0.00
C MET A 145 -1.20 -13.49 1.29
N SER A 146 -0.67 -12.69 2.22
CA SER A 146 -0.26 -13.16 3.55
C SER A 146 -1.48 -13.53 4.40
N TYR A 147 -2.51 -12.68 4.40
CA TYR A 147 -3.79 -12.96 5.05
C TYR A 147 -4.38 -14.29 4.58
N ILE A 148 -4.49 -14.49 3.26
CA ILE A 148 -5.02 -15.75 2.69
C ILE A 148 -4.19 -16.95 3.15
N ALA A 149 -2.86 -16.85 3.10
CA ALA A 149 -2.00 -17.95 3.53
C ALA A 149 -2.18 -18.31 5.00
N LEU A 150 -2.35 -17.31 5.88
CA LEU A 150 -2.57 -17.51 7.31
C LEU A 150 -3.97 -18.07 7.59
N GLU A 151 -5.00 -17.64 6.86
CA GLU A 151 -6.35 -18.22 6.95
C GLU A 151 -6.37 -19.70 6.55
N GLU A 152 -5.73 -20.03 5.42
CA GLU A 152 -5.61 -21.41 4.95
C GLU A 152 -4.84 -22.28 5.95
N ALA A 153 -3.74 -21.75 6.51
CA ALA A 153 -2.97 -22.45 7.53
C ALA A 153 -3.79 -22.75 8.80
N SER A 154 -4.48 -21.73 9.31
CA SER A 154 -5.36 -21.87 10.47
C SER A 154 -6.50 -22.87 10.22
N ARG A 155 -7.12 -22.85 9.04
CA ARG A 155 -8.23 -23.74 8.70
C ARG A 155 -7.79 -25.21 8.58
N HIS A 156 -6.55 -25.44 8.16
CA HIS A 156 -6.01 -26.78 7.94
C HIS A 156 -5.05 -27.26 9.04
N GLY A 157 -4.91 -26.49 10.12
CA GLY A 157 -4.20 -26.91 11.35
C GLY A 157 -2.70 -27.11 11.17
N TRP A 158 -2.01 -26.21 10.44
CA TRP A 158 -0.56 -26.21 10.33
C TRP A 158 0.01 -24.81 10.58
N ASP A 159 1.27 -24.73 11.01
CA ASP A 159 1.87 -23.47 11.43
C ASP A 159 2.65 -22.81 10.28
N VAL A 160 2.57 -21.48 10.18
CA VAL A 160 3.39 -20.71 9.24
C VAL A 160 4.56 -20.11 9.98
N ASP A 161 5.79 -20.35 9.52
CA ASP A 161 7.00 -19.68 10.03
C ASP A 161 7.67 -18.73 9.03
N ASP A 162 7.42 -18.91 7.73
CA ASP A 162 8.04 -18.11 6.67
C ASP A 162 7.06 -17.88 5.50
N LEU A 163 6.85 -16.61 5.17
CA LEU A 163 6.09 -16.13 4.04
C LEU A 163 7.06 -15.47 3.05
N LYS A 164 7.32 -16.12 1.92
CA LYS A 164 8.15 -15.53 0.84
C LYS A 164 7.33 -15.15 -0.35
N HIS A 165 7.32 -13.86 -0.67
CA HIS A 165 6.56 -13.30 -1.75
C HIS A 165 7.44 -12.92 -2.94
N TYR A 166 7.12 -13.49 -4.10
CA TYR A 166 7.87 -13.34 -5.33
C TYR A 166 7.11 -12.48 -6.35
N TYR A 167 7.73 -11.37 -6.75
CA TYR A 167 7.17 -10.36 -7.64
C TYR A 167 7.66 -10.52 -9.07
N ARG A 168 6.74 -10.45 -10.03
CA ARG A 168 7.03 -10.13 -11.43
C ARG A 168 6.16 -8.96 -11.84
N VAL A 169 6.78 -7.83 -12.13
CA VAL A 169 6.10 -6.57 -12.41
C VAL A 169 6.56 -5.97 -13.73
N LYS A 170 5.64 -5.30 -14.42
CA LYS A 170 5.94 -4.36 -15.51
C LYS A 170 5.17 -3.08 -15.22
N GLY A 171 5.90 -1.99 -14.99
CA GLY A 171 5.34 -0.67 -14.70
C GLY A 171 6.42 0.39 -14.51
N GLY A 172 6.00 1.63 -14.23
CA GLY A 172 6.87 2.78 -14.02
C GLY A 172 6.40 3.70 -12.90
N PHE A 173 7.32 4.53 -12.41
CA PHE A 173 7.03 5.51 -11.37
C PHE A 173 6.36 6.77 -11.92
N ASN A 174 5.45 7.36 -11.13
CA ASN A 174 4.96 8.71 -11.36
C ASN A 174 5.77 9.73 -10.53
N GLY A 175 5.59 11.02 -10.82
CA GLY A 175 6.33 12.09 -10.14
C GLY A 175 6.06 12.19 -8.64
N GLY A 176 4.87 11.78 -8.18
CA GLY A 176 4.54 11.71 -6.76
C GLY A 176 5.39 10.66 -6.03
N THR A 177 5.49 9.46 -6.59
CA THR A 177 6.32 8.37 -6.05
C THR A 177 7.80 8.78 -5.99
N LEU A 178 8.32 9.41 -7.05
CA LEU A 178 9.71 9.91 -7.05
C LEU A 178 9.94 10.96 -5.95
N LEU A 179 9.01 11.91 -5.78
CA LEU A 179 9.11 12.91 -4.73
C LEU A 179 9.08 12.29 -3.33
N SER A 180 8.20 11.31 -3.08
CA SER A 180 8.19 10.60 -1.80
C SER A 180 9.53 9.92 -1.51
N VAL A 181 10.13 9.21 -2.48
CA VAL A 181 11.45 8.58 -2.32
C VAL A 181 12.53 9.63 -1.98
N LEU A 182 12.54 10.76 -2.68
CA LEU A 182 13.51 11.83 -2.44
C LEU A 182 13.31 12.50 -1.08
N THR A 183 12.07 12.76 -0.69
CA THR A 183 11.73 13.33 0.63
C THR A 183 12.14 12.39 1.76
N MET A 184 11.89 11.08 1.63
CA MET A 184 12.34 10.08 2.61
C MET A 184 13.87 10.10 2.76
N ALA A 185 14.60 10.11 1.64
CA ALA A 185 16.07 10.15 1.66
C ALA A 185 16.64 11.42 2.32
N GLU A 186 15.93 12.56 2.18
CA GLU A 186 16.32 13.84 2.79
C GLU A 186 16.08 13.89 4.30
N GLN A 187 15.10 13.13 4.80
CA GLN A 187 14.65 13.24 6.20
C GLN A 187 15.61 12.63 7.24
N LYS A 188 16.77 12.06 6.87
CA LYS A 188 17.79 11.44 7.79
C LYS A 188 17.24 10.40 8.81
N LYS A 189 15.94 10.09 8.81
CA LYS A 189 15.28 9.05 9.61
C LYS A 189 15.46 7.64 9.01
N ASN A 190 16.36 7.47 8.04
CA ASN A 190 16.59 6.21 7.31
C ASN A 190 16.97 5.02 8.19
N LYS A 191 17.49 5.24 9.41
CA LYS A 191 17.81 4.16 10.35
C LYS A 191 16.59 3.30 10.72
N HIS A 192 15.38 3.84 10.63
CA HIS A 192 14.14 3.11 10.92
C HIS A 192 13.54 2.41 9.70
N LEU A 193 13.96 2.75 8.47
CA LEU A 193 13.45 2.11 7.25
C LEU A 193 13.81 0.63 7.15
N ILE A 194 14.80 0.17 7.91
CA ILE A 194 15.21 -1.23 7.99
C ILE A 194 14.53 -1.99 9.14
N ASP A 195 13.74 -1.30 9.98
CA ASP A 195 13.01 -1.95 11.07
C ASP A 195 11.70 -2.53 10.56
N SER A 196 11.67 -3.85 10.43
CA SER A 196 10.49 -4.63 10.07
C SER A 196 9.30 -4.48 11.03
N ASN A 197 9.53 -4.01 12.25
CA ASN A 197 8.51 -3.81 13.28
C ASN A 197 8.20 -2.33 13.52
N ILE A 198 8.64 -1.43 12.65
CA ILE A 198 8.44 0.03 12.83
C ILE A 198 6.98 0.41 13.06
N LEU A 199 6.03 -0.36 12.50
CA LEU A 199 4.59 -0.12 12.66
C LEU A 199 3.95 -0.93 13.79
N ILE A 200 4.71 -1.65 14.61
CA ILE A 200 4.23 -2.39 15.76
C ILE A 200 4.60 -1.62 17.03
N PRO A 201 3.63 -1.22 17.88
CA PRO A 201 3.93 -0.47 19.09
C PRO A 201 4.61 -1.33 20.18
N ASP A 202 4.39 -2.64 20.16
CA ASP A 202 4.99 -3.58 21.11
C ASP A 202 6.42 -3.98 20.73
N LYS A 203 7.37 -3.59 21.59
CA LYS A 203 8.81 -3.89 21.43
C LYS A 203 9.17 -5.35 21.67
N LYS A 204 8.26 -6.17 22.21
CA LYS A 204 8.49 -7.61 22.44
C LYS A 204 8.46 -8.43 21.15
N TRP A 205 7.87 -7.90 20.09
CA TRP A 205 7.80 -8.59 18.80
C TRP A 205 9.20 -8.80 18.23
N ALA A 206 9.56 -10.06 17.99
CA ALA A 206 10.84 -10.43 17.41
C ALA A 206 11.05 -9.70 16.08
N HIS A 207 12.25 -9.18 15.81
CA HIS A 207 12.51 -8.57 14.50
C HIS A 207 12.53 -9.64 13.41
N ASN A 208 12.05 -9.27 12.22
CA ASN A 208 12.16 -10.11 11.04
C ASN A 208 13.64 -10.41 10.74
N PRO A 209 13.96 -11.60 10.20
CA PRO A 209 15.32 -11.88 9.76
C PRO A 209 15.83 -10.82 8.76
N LYS A 210 17.13 -10.54 8.81
CA LYS A 210 17.77 -9.63 7.85
C LYS A 210 17.60 -10.20 6.43
N VAL A 211 17.11 -9.37 5.53
CA VAL A 211 16.94 -9.77 4.12
C VAL A 211 18.30 -9.88 3.44
N GLU A 212 18.54 -11.02 2.79
CA GLU A 212 19.76 -11.25 2.04
C GLU A 212 19.82 -10.37 0.78
N PHE A 213 20.77 -9.44 0.75
CA PHE A 213 21.04 -8.57 -0.40
C PHE A 213 21.99 -9.23 -1.41
N LYS A 214 21.62 -10.42 -1.90
CA LYS A 214 22.36 -11.18 -2.92
C LYS A 214 21.39 -11.91 -3.86
N PRO A 215 21.84 -12.36 -5.04
CA PRO A 215 21.05 -13.29 -5.84
C PRO A 215 20.77 -14.57 -5.06
N THR A 216 19.52 -15.00 -5.05
CA THR A 216 19.09 -16.22 -4.36
C THR A 216 18.29 -17.07 -5.33
N PHE A 217 18.65 -18.35 -5.43
CA PHE A 217 17.85 -19.32 -6.17
C PHE A 217 16.73 -19.84 -5.28
N GLU A 218 15.49 -19.81 -5.76
CA GLU A 218 14.33 -20.41 -5.11
C GLU A 218 14.11 -21.81 -5.70
N PRO A 219 14.44 -22.89 -4.96
CA PRO A 219 14.34 -24.25 -5.48
C PRO A 219 12.92 -24.64 -5.87
N PHE A 220 11.91 -24.22 -5.10
CA PHE A 220 10.52 -24.55 -5.38
C PHE A 220 10.04 -23.97 -6.72
N LEU A 221 10.48 -22.76 -7.07
CA LEU A 221 10.14 -22.08 -8.32
C LEU A 221 11.15 -22.37 -9.45
N LYS A 222 12.27 -23.03 -9.14
CA LYS A 222 13.42 -23.28 -10.02
C LYS A 222 13.91 -22.02 -10.75
N ARG A 223 14.00 -20.90 -10.02
CA ARG A 223 14.28 -19.57 -10.56
C ARG A 223 15.19 -18.77 -9.66
N TRP A 224 15.97 -17.88 -10.28
CA TRP A 224 16.72 -16.87 -9.54
C TRP A 224 15.82 -15.72 -9.12
N SER A 225 16.23 -15.05 -8.06
CA SER A 225 15.55 -13.88 -7.53
C SER A 225 16.55 -12.87 -6.97
N ALA A 226 16.15 -11.60 -6.99
CA ALA A 226 16.87 -10.48 -6.39
C ALA A 226 16.00 -9.83 -5.30
N PRO A 227 16.56 -9.04 -4.39
CA PRO A 227 15.78 -8.22 -3.47
C PRO A 227 14.70 -7.40 -4.20
N PHE A 228 13.53 -7.27 -3.59
CA PHE A 228 12.47 -6.38 -4.11
C PHE A 228 12.56 -5.01 -3.42
N LEU A 229 12.35 -3.94 -4.19
CA LEU A 229 12.54 -2.56 -3.73
C LEU A 229 11.66 -2.22 -2.51
N MET A 230 10.40 -2.68 -2.51
CA MET A 230 9.43 -2.33 -1.45
C MET A 230 9.45 -3.28 -0.26
N ASN A 231 10.40 -4.23 -0.21
CA ASN A 231 10.45 -5.26 0.83
C ASN A 231 10.34 -4.68 2.24
N SER A 232 11.11 -3.64 2.56
CA SER A 232 11.14 -3.09 3.92
C SER A 232 9.80 -2.47 4.33
N ILE A 233 9.16 -1.74 3.41
CA ILE A 233 7.87 -1.10 3.62
C ILE A 233 6.79 -2.17 3.82
N ASN A 234 6.73 -3.14 2.92
CA ASN A 234 5.68 -4.17 2.96
C ASN A 234 5.86 -5.17 4.09
N THR A 235 7.09 -5.47 4.47
CA THR A 235 7.37 -6.27 5.67
C THR A 235 6.74 -5.60 6.90
N ALA A 236 6.86 -4.28 7.04
CA ALA A 236 6.25 -3.57 8.16
C ALA A 236 4.71 -3.63 8.14
N VAL A 237 4.09 -3.57 6.96
CA VAL A 237 2.63 -3.70 6.81
C VAL A 237 2.16 -5.11 7.14
N VAL A 238 2.75 -6.13 6.52
CA VAL A 238 2.36 -7.54 6.76
C VAL A 238 2.53 -7.90 8.23
N ARG A 239 3.66 -7.51 8.85
CA ARG A 239 3.90 -7.78 10.27
C ARG A 239 2.91 -7.02 11.16
N ARG A 240 2.54 -5.78 10.81
CA ARG A 240 1.45 -5.08 11.51
C ARG A 240 0.11 -5.81 11.37
N SER A 241 -0.23 -6.35 10.19
CA SER A 241 -1.47 -7.12 10.01
C SER A 241 -1.49 -8.36 10.89
N ILE A 242 -0.37 -9.09 10.97
CA ILE A 242 -0.23 -10.26 11.86
C ILE A 242 -0.41 -9.82 13.32
N TYR A 243 0.23 -8.72 13.73
CA TYR A 243 0.09 -8.14 15.08
C TYR A 243 -1.35 -7.75 15.42
N LEU A 244 -2.03 -7.01 14.55
CA LEU A 244 -3.40 -6.55 14.80
C LEU A 244 -4.40 -7.69 14.95
N ARG A 245 -4.12 -8.84 14.31
CA ARG A 245 -4.96 -10.02 14.40
C ARG A 245 -4.67 -10.88 15.63
N ASN A 246 -3.40 -11.05 15.97
CA ASN A 246 -2.95 -11.95 17.04
C ASN A 246 -1.83 -11.32 17.89
N PRO A 247 -2.09 -10.24 18.65
CA PRO A 247 -1.03 -9.45 19.29
C PRO A 247 -0.20 -10.25 20.30
N GLU A 248 -0.85 -11.16 21.03
CA GLU A 248 -0.25 -11.98 22.09
C GLU A 248 0.30 -13.34 21.61
N SER A 249 0.11 -13.70 20.34
CA SER A 249 0.52 -15.02 19.83
C SER A 249 2.03 -15.07 19.60
N ARG A 250 2.74 -15.89 20.39
CA ARG A 250 4.18 -16.12 20.25
C ARG A 250 4.55 -16.71 18.89
N ASP A 251 3.71 -17.57 18.33
CA ASP A 251 3.93 -18.16 17.01
C ASP A 251 3.81 -17.08 15.93
N SER A 252 2.79 -16.23 16.02
CA SER A 252 2.60 -15.07 15.13
C SER A 252 3.78 -14.07 15.19
N GLN A 253 4.37 -13.88 16.38
CA GLN A 253 5.53 -13.00 16.57
C GLN A 253 6.77 -13.44 15.80
N ASN A 254 6.89 -14.75 15.52
CA ASN A 254 8.07 -15.35 14.89
C ASN A 254 7.94 -15.53 13.38
N ILE A 255 6.78 -15.20 12.78
CA ILE A 255 6.56 -15.34 11.34
C ILE A 255 7.49 -14.39 10.58
N ALA A 256 8.35 -14.96 9.74
CA ALA A 256 9.19 -14.22 8.82
C ALA A 256 8.41 -13.83 7.55
N TYR A 257 8.65 -12.63 7.05
CA TYR A 257 8.14 -12.18 5.76
C TYR A 257 9.27 -11.65 4.88
N THR A 258 9.32 -12.02 3.61
CA THR A 258 10.35 -11.52 2.68
C THR A 258 9.82 -11.39 1.26
N GLU A 259 10.19 -10.31 0.58
CA GLU A 259 9.83 -10.03 -0.80
C GLU A 259 11.03 -10.06 -1.74
N ARG A 260 10.85 -10.69 -2.90
CA ARG A 260 11.90 -10.81 -3.91
C ARG A 260 11.36 -10.62 -5.32
N SER A 261 12.16 -9.98 -6.18
CA SER A 261 11.92 -9.94 -7.62
C SER A 261 12.25 -11.30 -8.22
N LEU A 262 11.28 -11.97 -8.84
CA LEU A 262 11.45 -13.29 -9.45
C LEU A 262 11.90 -13.17 -10.91
N LEU A 263 13.00 -13.83 -11.23
CA LEU A 263 13.69 -13.67 -12.51
C LEU A 263 13.66 -14.99 -13.31
N SER A 264 14.54 -15.10 -14.31
CA SER A 264 14.60 -16.27 -15.20
C SER A 264 15.23 -17.50 -14.53
N LYS A 265 15.10 -18.65 -15.21
CA LYS A 265 15.73 -19.91 -14.83
C LYS A 265 17.21 -19.92 -15.25
N GLY A 266 18.02 -20.80 -14.64
CA GLY A 266 19.40 -21.07 -15.08
C GLY A 266 20.38 -19.90 -14.90
N ARG A 267 21.57 -19.98 -15.51
CA ARG A 267 22.66 -18.99 -15.36
C ARG A 267 22.26 -17.57 -15.79
N SER A 268 21.40 -17.43 -16.80
CA SER A 268 20.90 -16.11 -17.23
C SER A 268 20.07 -15.40 -16.15
N GLY A 269 19.36 -16.16 -15.30
CA GLY A 269 18.65 -15.61 -14.16
C GLY A 269 19.57 -15.05 -13.08
N ASN A 270 20.73 -15.67 -12.87
CA ASN A 270 21.72 -15.18 -11.91
C ASN A 270 22.31 -13.84 -12.36
N LEU A 271 22.68 -13.73 -13.65
CA LEU A 271 23.17 -12.48 -14.22
C LEU A 271 22.12 -11.36 -14.16
N ALA A 272 20.87 -11.68 -14.51
CA ALA A 272 19.77 -10.73 -14.37
C ALA A 272 19.59 -10.25 -12.91
N ALA A 273 19.79 -11.14 -11.93
CA ALA A 273 19.67 -10.81 -10.52
C ALA A 273 20.75 -9.83 -10.06
N TYR A 274 22.00 -10.02 -10.50
CA TYR A 274 23.06 -9.04 -10.28
C TYR A 274 22.78 -7.71 -10.97
N GLY A 275 22.19 -7.72 -12.15
CA GLY A 275 21.74 -6.50 -12.83
C GLY A 275 20.70 -5.71 -12.02
N VAL A 276 19.70 -6.39 -11.46
CA VAL A 276 18.71 -5.76 -10.56
C VAL A 276 19.37 -5.18 -9.32
N ILE A 277 20.27 -5.94 -8.69
CA ILE A 277 21.00 -5.48 -7.49
C ILE A 277 21.86 -4.24 -7.81
N GLY A 278 22.56 -4.25 -8.95
CA GLY A 278 23.33 -3.09 -9.41
C GLY A 278 22.44 -1.86 -9.62
N ALA A 279 21.28 -2.02 -10.24
CA ALA A 279 20.32 -0.92 -10.41
C ALA A 279 19.81 -0.37 -9.07
N LEU A 280 19.50 -1.24 -8.10
CA LEU A 280 19.13 -0.82 -6.75
C LEU A 280 20.27 -0.08 -6.04
N GLY A 281 21.52 -0.55 -6.17
CA GLY A 281 22.68 0.12 -5.60
C GLY A 281 22.93 1.51 -6.20
N ILE A 282 22.77 1.67 -7.52
CA ILE A 282 22.84 2.98 -8.18
C ILE A 282 21.75 3.90 -7.63
N MET A 283 20.53 3.40 -7.49
CA MET A 283 19.41 4.17 -6.95
C MET A 283 19.68 4.65 -5.51
N ASP A 284 20.20 3.76 -4.66
CA ASP A 284 20.58 4.08 -3.28
C ASP A 284 21.64 5.18 -3.23
N VAL A 285 22.73 5.04 -4.00
CA VAL A 285 23.77 6.08 -4.10
C VAL A 285 23.18 7.41 -4.57
N MET A 286 22.34 7.40 -5.60
CA MET A 286 21.75 8.61 -6.17
C MET A 286 20.81 9.31 -5.19
N THR A 287 20.03 8.58 -4.40
CA THR A 287 19.16 9.18 -3.37
C THR A 287 19.91 9.62 -2.13
N GLY A 288 21.02 8.95 -1.78
CA GLY A 288 21.81 9.23 -0.59
C GLY A 288 22.54 10.58 -0.61
N ASN A 289 22.85 11.14 -1.79
CA ASN A 289 23.62 12.38 -1.92
C ASN A 289 22.88 13.49 -2.66
N GLY A 290 23.23 14.76 -2.39
CA GLY A 290 22.53 15.92 -2.93
C GLY A 290 22.61 16.06 -4.46
N ILE A 291 23.75 15.70 -5.06
CA ILE A 291 23.97 15.77 -6.51
C ILE A 291 23.08 14.74 -7.23
N GLY A 292 23.09 13.50 -6.74
CA GLY A 292 22.25 12.43 -7.26
C GLY A 292 20.76 12.79 -7.17
N ARG A 293 20.31 13.33 -6.03
CA ARG A 293 18.93 13.82 -5.86
C ARG A 293 18.59 14.93 -6.86
N ALA A 294 19.50 15.87 -7.13
CA ALA A 294 19.29 16.93 -8.11
C ALA A 294 19.15 16.37 -9.54
N ILE A 295 19.96 15.39 -9.91
CA ILE A 295 19.87 14.69 -11.20
C ILE A 295 18.51 13.98 -11.33
N LEU A 296 18.10 13.23 -10.30
CA LEU A 296 16.82 12.52 -10.28
C LEU A 296 15.63 13.48 -10.41
N ARG A 297 15.66 14.63 -9.73
CA ARG A 297 14.62 15.67 -9.88
C ARG A 297 14.54 16.24 -11.28
N LYS A 298 15.70 16.38 -11.96
CA LYS A 298 15.79 16.96 -13.30
C LYS A 298 15.36 15.98 -14.40
N LEU A 299 15.74 14.71 -14.27
CA LEU A 299 15.53 13.68 -15.31
C LEU A 299 14.31 12.79 -15.07
N GLY A 300 13.84 12.71 -13.83
CA GLY A 300 12.67 11.91 -13.46
C GLY A 300 11.34 12.59 -13.81
N PRO A 301 10.21 11.86 -13.66
CA PRO A 301 8.89 12.42 -13.89
C PRO A 301 8.61 13.62 -12.97
N SER A 302 8.10 14.71 -13.54
CA SER A 302 7.69 15.88 -12.76
C SER A 302 6.41 15.62 -11.97
N ALA A 303 6.14 16.45 -10.94
CA ALA A 303 4.91 16.37 -10.18
C ALA A 303 3.67 16.46 -11.09
N GLY A 304 2.74 15.51 -10.96
CA GLY A 304 1.56 15.40 -11.81
C GLY A 304 1.77 14.66 -13.13
N GLN A 305 3.01 14.27 -13.47
CA GLN A 305 3.30 13.38 -14.60
C GLN A 305 3.44 11.93 -14.14
N GLY A 306 3.24 11.00 -15.06
CA GLY A 306 3.45 9.57 -14.86
C GLY A 306 3.54 8.83 -16.18
N PRO A 307 3.57 7.48 -16.15
CA PRO A 307 3.67 6.69 -17.37
C PRO A 307 2.52 6.99 -18.35
N SER A 308 2.79 6.85 -19.65
CA SER A 308 1.76 7.01 -20.69
C SER A 308 0.61 6.04 -20.47
N GLU A 309 -0.58 6.37 -20.97
CA GLU A 309 -1.75 5.50 -20.88
C GLU A 309 -1.48 4.10 -21.46
N LYS A 310 -0.74 4.02 -22.57
CA LYS A 310 -0.30 2.76 -23.17
C LYS A 310 0.57 1.95 -22.20
N SER A 311 1.62 2.56 -21.63
CA SER A 311 2.49 1.91 -20.65
C SER A 311 1.70 1.45 -19.42
N ARG A 312 0.72 2.24 -18.99
CA ARG A 312 -0.16 1.88 -17.88
C ARG A 312 -1.03 0.67 -18.20
N LYS A 313 -1.70 0.63 -19.35
CA LYS A 313 -2.56 -0.49 -19.75
C LYS A 313 -1.80 -1.79 -20.00
N GLU A 314 -0.59 -1.70 -20.55
CA GLU A 314 0.26 -2.87 -20.82
C GLU A 314 1.06 -3.36 -19.61
N GLY A 315 0.98 -2.64 -18.49
CA GLY A 315 1.59 -3.04 -17.23
C GLY A 315 0.94 -4.31 -16.67
N PHE A 316 1.63 -4.96 -15.75
CA PHE A 316 1.07 -6.10 -15.03
C PHE A 316 1.76 -6.33 -13.70
N TYR A 317 1.06 -7.08 -12.85
CA TYR A 317 1.60 -7.72 -11.66
C TYR A 317 1.30 -9.21 -11.67
N ARG A 318 2.30 -10.01 -11.30
CA ARG A 318 2.16 -11.44 -11.00
C ARG A 318 2.94 -11.75 -9.72
N GLY A 319 2.20 -12.03 -8.65
CA GLY A 319 2.73 -12.45 -7.37
C GLY A 319 2.67 -13.96 -7.19
N THR A 320 3.66 -14.52 -6.50
CA THR A 320 3.59 -15.88 -5.94
C THR A 320 4.13 -15.84 -4.53
N LEU A 321 3.24 -15.99 -3.55
CA LEU A 321 3.61 -16.16 -2.16
C LEU A 321 3.72 -17.66 -1.86
N ILE A 322 4.77 -18.03 -1.16
CA ILE A 322 4.99 -19.39 -0.65
C ILE A 322 4.98 -19.30 0.87
N ALA A 323 4.02 -19.97 1.49
CA ALA A 323 3.96 -20.15 2.93
C ALA A 323 4.63 -21.48 3.32
N ARG A 324 5.44 -21.43 4.37
CA ARG A 324 6.25 -22.57 4.82
C ARG A 324 5.98 -22.89 6.28
N GLU A 325 6.18 -24.17 6.57
CA GLU A 325 6.26 -24.75 7.90
C GLU A 325 7.60 -25.49 7.99
N LYS A 326 8.44 -25.13 8.96
CA LYS A 326 9.77 -25.67 9.20
C LYS A 326 10.61 -25.69 7.92
N ALA A 327 10.62 -24.55 7.22
CA ALA A 327 11.28 -24.33 5.91
C ALA A 327 10.74 -25.16 4.72
N ARG A 328 9.66 -25.95 4.90
CA ARG A 328 9.02 -26.70 3.81
C ARG A 328 7.86 -25.92 3.22
N PRO A 329 7.81 -25.68 1.90
CA PRO A 329 6.62 -25.15 1.23
C PRO A 329 5.39 -26.00 1.52
N ARG A 330 4.32 -25.38 2.04
CA ARG A 330 3.03 -26.03 2.32
C ARG A 330 1.93 -25.52 1.42
N LEU A 331 1.96 -24.23 1.10
CA LEU A 331 0.93 -23.54 0.35
C LEU A 331 1.55 -22.50 -0.58
N THR A 332 0.97 -22.36 -1.77
CA THR A 332 1.19 -21.22 -2.64
C THR A 332 -0.07 -20.39 -2.76
N VAL A 333 0.08 -19.07 -2.67
CA VAL A 333 -0.95 -18.10 -3.06
C VAL A 333 -0.43 -17.37 -4.29
N LYS A 334 -1.21 -17.27 -5.35
CA LYS A 334 -0.83 -16.58 -6.59
C LYS A 334 -1.82 -15.46 -6.84
N MET A 335 -1.32 -14.29 -7.20
CA MET A 335 -2.14 -13.15 -7.57
C MET A 335 -1.71 -12.62 -8.94
N LYS A 336 -2.68 -12.29 -9.79
CA LYS A 336 -2.43 -11.64 -11.08
C LYS A 336 -3.34 -10.42 -11.21
N ALA A 337 -2.76 -9.32 -11.65
CA ALA A 337 -3.50 -8.12 -12.00
C ALA A 337 -2.95 -7.52 -13.30
N SER A 338 -3.85 -6.99 -14.11
CA SER A 338 -3.51 -6.21 -15.31
C SER A 338 -3.38 -4.73 -14.95
N GLY A 339 -2.60 -4.01 -15.74
CA GLY A 339 -2.33 -2.60 -15.50
C GLY A 339 -1.05 -2.39 -14.69
N ASP A 340 -0.50 -1.20 -14.85
CA ASP A 340 0.69 -0.75 -14.15
C ASP A 340 0.50 -0.81 -12.63
N PRO A 341 1.42 -1.47 -11.90
CA PRO A 341 1.26 -1.67 -10.47
C PRO A 341 1.20 -0.35 -9.68
N GLY A 342 2.15 0.56 -9.89
CA GLY A 342 2.25 1.82 -9.14
C GLY A 342 1.13 2.82 -9.43
N ASN A 343 0.36 2.62 -10.49
CA ASN A 343 -0.66 3.56 -10.95
C ASN A 343 -2.05 2.91 -11.08
N GLU A 344 -2.30 2.05 -12.07
CA GLU A 344 -3.63 1.48 -12.32
C GLU A 344 -4.05 0.53 -11.19
N PHE A 345 -3.15 -0.37 -10.77
CA PHE A 345 -3.46 -1.31 -9.70
C PHE A 345 -3.52 -0.60 -8.34
N THR A 346 -2.63 0.37 -8.07
CA THR A 346 -2.74 1.26 -6.90
C THR A 346 -4.10 1.95 -6.83
N VAL A 347 -4.59 2.50 -7.95
CA VAL A 347 -5.91 3.15 -8.02
C VAL A 347 -7.03 2.14 -7.76
N LEU A 348 -6.94 0.94 -8.35
CA LEU A 348 -7.91 -0.13 -8.07
C LEU A 348 -7.96 -0.48 -6.58
N CYS A 349 -6.81 -0.70 -5.95
CA CYS A 349 -6.72 -1.00 -4.52
C CYS A 349 -7.34 0.10 -3.66
N ALA A 350 -6.86 1.34 -3.82
CA ALA A 350 -7.27 2.46 -2.96
C ALA A 350 -8.76 2.79 -3.11
N THR A 351 -9.27 2.78 -4.35
CA THR A 351 -10.70 3.05 -4.59
C THR A 351 -11.60 1.91 -4.10
N THR A 352 -11.15 0.66 -4.20
CA THR A 352 -11.86 -0.50 -3.65
C THR A 352 -11.96 -0.41 -2.13
N ILE A 353 -10.85 -0.09 -1.47
CA ILE A 353 -10.79 0.10 -0.01
C ILE A 353 -11.70 1.27 0.41
N ALA A 354 -11.66 2.41 -0.29
CA ALA A 354 -12.54 3.54 0.00
C ALA A 354 -14.03 3.17 -0.11
N LYS A 355 -14.43 2.45 -1.17
CA LYS A 355 -15.82 1.97 -1.35
C LYS A 355 -16.24 0.99 -0.25
N LEU A 356 -15.35 0.09 0.17
CA LEU A 356 -15.63 -0.84 1.26
C LEU A 356 -15.73 -0.12 2.62
N LEU A 357 -14.92 0.90 2.86
CA LEU A 357 -15.03 1.73 4.08
C LEU A 357 -16.37 2.46 4.17
N VAL A 358 -16.93 2.90 3.04
CA VAL A 358 -18.32 3.43 2.96
C VAL A 358 -19.32 2.32 3.27
N LYS A 359 -19.22 1.19 2.56
CA LYS A 359 -20.18 0.08 2.68
C LYS A 359 -20.24 -0.50 4.10
N THR A 360 -19.10 -0.49 4.80
CA THR A 360 -18.95 -1.06 6.14
C THR A 360 -19.10 -0.04 7.27
N GLU A 361 -19.42 1.22 6.98
CA GLU A 361 -19.49 2.30 7.98
C GLU A 361 -20.28 1.92 9.24
N LYS A 362 -21.43 1.23 9.07
CA LYS A 362 -22.31 0.83 10.17
C LYS A 362 -21.99 -0.51 10.82
N THR A 363 -21.20 -1.36 10.16
CA THR A 363 -20.94 -2.75 10.58
C THR A 363 -19.50 -2.99 11.00
N ARG A 364 -18.58 -2.09 10.65
CA ARG A 364 -17.17 -2.21 10.99
C ARG A 364 -16.96 -2.07 12.49
N THR A 365 -16.26 -3.04 13.06
CA THR A 365 -15.92 -3.09 14.49
C THR A 365 -14.52 -2.56 14.79
N VAL A 366 -13.61 -2.62 13.80
CA VAL A 366 -12.23 -2.13 13.94
C VAL A 366 -12.14 -0.60 13.93
N ARG A 367 -11.16 -0.07 14.66
CA ARG A 367 -10.92 1.37 14.87
C ARG A 367 -9.41 1.63 14.98
N GLY A 368 -8.99 2.88 14.93
CA GLY A 368 -7.57 3.24 14.97
C GLY A 368 -6.87 3.03 13.64
N PHE A 369 -5.55 2.84 13.66
CA PHE A 369 -4.78 2.56 12.45
C PHE A 369 -4.87 1.07 12.13
N GLN A 370 -5.37 0.76 10.95
CA GLN A 370 -5.54 -0.58 10.47
C GLN A 370 -4.73 -0.79 9.18
N THR A 371 -4.47 -2.03 8.85
CA THR A 371 -4.03 -2.45 7.53
C THR A 371 -5.23 -2.81 6.66
N PRO A 372 -5.09 -2.92 5.33
CA PRO A 372 -6.19 -3.31 4.46
C PRO A 372 -6.91 -4.58 4.91
N THR A 373 -6.18 -5.65 5.24
CA THR A 373 -6.80 -6.94 5.60
C THR A 373 -7.27 -7.00 7.05
N SER A 374 -6.59 -6.34 7.99
CA SER A 374 -7.09 -6.28 9.38
C SER A 374 -8.41 -5.51 9.48
N ALA A 375 -8.66 -4.54 8.59
CA ALA A 375 -9.92 -3.82 8.55
C ALA A 375 -11.02 -4.49 7.73
N LEU A 376 -10.67 -5.14 6.61
CA LEU A 376 -11.65 -5.52 5.60
C LEU A 376 -11.69 -7.01 5.26
N GLY A 377 -10.68 -7.80 5.64
CA GLY A 377 -10.63 -9.26 5.45
C GLY A 377 -11.12 -9.76 4.08
N ASP A 378 -11.95 -10.81 4.10
CA ASP A 378 -12.52 -11.44 2.91
C ASP A 378 -13.30 -10.48 1.98
N PRO A 379 -14.11 -9.51 2.48
CA PRO A 379 -14.71 -8.47 1.64
C PRO A 379 -13.73 -7.73 0.71
N LEU A 380 -12.49 -7.48 1.15
CA LEU A 380 -11.47 -6.87 0.29
C LEU A 380 -11.04 -7.81 -0.83
N ILE A 381 -10.85 -9.09 -0.53
CA ILE A 381 -10.45 -10.11 -1.51
C ILE A 381 -11.52 -10.22 -2.59
N ALA A 382 -12.79 -10.41 -2.20
CA ALA A 382 -13.90 -10.53 -3.13
C ALA A 382 -14.06 -9.27 -4.00
N ALA A 383 -13.85 -8.09 -3.44
CA ALA A 383 -13.95 -6.84 -4.19
C ALA A 383 -12.79 -6.64 -5.18
N LEU A 384 -11.56 -7.07 -4.83
CA LEU A 384 -10.44 -7.08 -5.76
C LEU A 384 -10.67 -8.08 -6.91
N GLU A 385 -11.21 -9.25 -6.63
CA GLU A 385 -11.56 -10.24 -7.65
C GLU A 385 -12.64 -9.73 -8.61
N ALA A 386 -13.69 -9.11 -8.08
CA ALA A 386 -14.69 -8.41 -8.89
C ALA A 386 -14.08 -7.26 -9.71
N GLY A 387 -12.97 -6.68 -9.24
CA GLY A 387 -12.16 -5.69 -9.94
C GLY A 387 -11.22 -6.25 -11.02
N GLY A 388 -11.25 -7.57 -11.27
CA GLY A 388 -10.44 -8.24 -12.28
C GLY A 388 -9.09 -8.78 -11.80
N VAL A 389 -8.86 -8.81 -10.47
CA VAL A 389 -7.69 -9.49 -9.89
C VAL A 389 -7.96 -11.00 -9.84
N THR A 390 -7.03 -11.83 -10.27
CA THR A 390 -7.14 -13.28 -10.09
C THR A 390 -6.31 -13.71 -8.89
N ILE A 391 -6.93 -14.40 -7.93
CA ILE A 391 -6.24 -14.97 -6.77
C ILE A 391 -6.48 -16.48 -6.76
N THR A 392 -5.42 -17.27 -6.58
CA THR A 392 -5.56 -18.73 -6.45
C THR A 392 -4.66 -19.26 -5.35
N THR A 393 -5.16 -20.28 -4.65
CA THR A 393 -4.41 -21.04 -3.64
C THR A 393 -4.13 -22.45 -4.16
N ALA A 394 -2.98 -23.01 -3.80
CA ALA A 394 -2.67 -24.41 -4.09
C ALA A 394 -1.75 -24.99 -3.00
N TYR A 395 -2.17 -26.10 -2.41
CA TYR A 395 -1.37 -26.89 -1.48
C TYR A 395 -0.20 -27.55 -2.22
N VAL A 396 0.94 -27.64 -1.55
CA VAL A 396 2.12 -28.33 -2.06
C VAL A 396 2.04 -29.78 -1.59
N ASP A 397 1.86 -30.71 -2.52
CA ASP A 397 1.83 -32.13 -2.22
C ASP A 397 3.12 -32.59 -1.52
N ALA A 398 2.99 -33.44 -0.51
CA ALA A 398 4.10 -34.01 0.25
C ALA A 398 5.11 -34.80 -0.61
N LEU A 399 4.75 -35.13 -1.87
CA LEU A 399 5.54 -35.91 -2.82
C LEU A 399 6.43 -35.07 -3.75
N VAL A 400 6.41 -33.74 -3.65
CA VAL A 400 7.35 -32.90 -4.42
C VAL A 400 8.76 -33.11 -3.87
N LYS A 401 9.51 -34.04 -4.48
CA LYS A 401 10.95 -34.21 -4.25
C LYS A 401 11.66 -32.95 -4.76
N PHE A 402 12.31 -32.24 -3.82
CA PHE A 402 13.06 -31.01 -4.06
C PHE A 402 14.40 -31.28 -4.74
#